data_AF-A0A4R6TFX3-F1
#
_entry.id   AF-A0A4R6TFX3-F1
#
_cell.length_a   1.000
_cell.length_b   1.000
_cell.length_c   1.000
_cell.angle_alpha   90.00
_cell.angle_beta   90.00
_cell.angle_gamma   90.00
#
_symmetry.space_group_name_H-M   'P 1'
#
loop_
_entity.id
_entity.type
_entity.pdbx_description
1 polymer ?
#
loop_
_entity_poly.entity_id
_entity_poly.type
_entity_poly.pdbx_seq_one_letter_code
_entity_poly.pdbx_strand_id
1 'polypeptide(L)' 'MHYHDGHFWGMHFVWWVIWIVVGVLFFLFYSSFFQVTKKESPLDILKRRFAKGEITKEEYEEAKKVLNS' A
#
# COMPACT_ATOMS: atom_id res chain seq x y z
N MET A 1 -29.72 -41.50 21.32
CA MET A 1 -28.28 -41.17 21.36
C MET A 1 -28.13 -39.84 20.64
N HIS A 2 -28.04 -38.74 21.40
CA HIS A 2 -27.97 -37.39 20.83
C HIS A 2 -26.50 -37.03 20.59
N TYR A 3 -26.17 -36.80 19.31
CA TYR A 3 -24.87 -36.33 18.85
C TYR A 3 -24.71 -34.86 19.20
N HIS A 4 -23.96 -34.56 20.25
CA HIS A 4 -23.58 -33.20 20.65
C HIS A 4 -22.05 -33.01 20.61
N ASP A 5 -21.38 -33.66 19.66
CA ASP A 5 -19.91 -33.56 19.50
C ASP A 5 -19.49 -32.61 18.35
N GLY A 6 -20.42 -31.79 17.83
CA GLY A 6 -20.14 -30.84 16.73
C GLY A 6 -19.67 -29.45 17.17
N HIS A 7 -19.77 -29.12 18.46
CA HIS A 7 -19.57 -27.74 18.93
C HIS A 7 -18.10 -27.34 19.17
N PHE A 8 -17.21 -28.31 19.39
CA PHE A 8 -15.79 -28.02 19.64
C PHE A 8 -15.03 -27.58 18.39
N TRP A 9 -15.36 -28.12 17.22
CA TRP A 9 -14.74 -27.72 15.95
C TRP A 9 -15.26 -26.38 15.42
N GLY A 10 -16.56 -26.11 15.60
CA GLY A 10 -17.20 -24.89 15.10
C GLY A 10 -16.70 -23.62 15.80
N MET A 11 -16.57 -23.65 17.13
CA MET A 11 -16.12 -22.46 17.88
C MET A 11 -14.64 -22.13 17.65
N HIS A 12 -13.78 -23.13 17.53
CA HIS A 12 -12.36 -22.91 17.23
C HIS A 12 -12.16 -22.35 15.82
N PHE A 13 -12.93 -22.84 14.84
CA PHE A 13 -12.84 -22.33 13.47
C PHE A 13 -13.26 -20.87 13.36
N VAL A 14 -14.35 -20.48 14.05
CA VAL A 14 -14.79 -19.08 14.13
C VAL A 14 -13.70 -18.18 14.74
N TRP A 15 -13.00 -18.66 15.76
CA TRP A 15 -11.89 -17.92 16.36
C TRP A 15 -10.74 -17.68 15.37
N TRP A 16 -10.36 -18.68 14.58
CA TRP A 16 -9.33 -18.53 13.53
C TRP A 16 -9.75 -17.58 12.40
N VAL A 17 -11.03 -17.60 12.01
CA VAL A 17 -11.56 -16.68 11.00
C VAL A 17 -11.45 -15.22 11.46
N ILE A 18 -11.70 -14.94 12.73
CA ILE A 18 -11.55 -13.59 13.29
C ILE A 18 -10.09 -13.11 13.17
N TRP A 19 -9.12 -13.94 13.53
CA TRP A 19 -7.69 -13.60 13.39
C TRP A 19 -7.27 -13.36 11.94
N ILE A 20 -7.78 -14.15 11.00
CA ILE A 20 -7.54 -13.93 9.57
C ILE A 20 -8.09 -12.58 9.11
N VAL A 21 -9.33 -12.25 9.48
CA VAL A 21 -9.96 -10.98 9.11
C VAL A 21 -9.18 -9.79 9.69
N VAL A 22 -8.79 -9.86 10.96
CA VAL A 22 -7.97 -8.83 11.61
C VAL A 22 -6.61 -8.70 10.93
N GLY A 23 -5.95 -9.81 10.58
CA GLY A 23 -4.68 -9.81 9.88
C GLY A 23 -4.75 -9.18 8.49
N VAL A 24 -5.81 -9.48 7.73
CA VAL A 24 -6.06 -8.87 6.40
C VAL A 24 -6.34 -7.37 6.53
N LEU A 25 -7.17 -6.96 7.49
CA LEU A 25 -7.44 -5.54 7.73
C LEU A 25 -6.17 -4.79 8.13
N PHE A 26 -5.37 -5.36 9.03
CA PHE A 26 -4.09 -4.79 9.43
C PHE A 26 -3.12 -4.68 8.24
N PHE A 27 -3.01 -5.72 7.41
CA PHE A 27 -2.14 -5.71 6.24
C PHE A 27 -2.59 -4.67 5.20
N LEU A 28 -3.89 -4.54 4.93
CA LEU A 28 -4.42 -3.52 4.02
C LEU A 28 -4.18 -2.10 4.55
N PHE A 29 -4.39 -1.88 5.86
CA PHE A 29 -4.16 -0.58 6.48
C PHE A 29 -2.67 -0.22 6.49
N TYR A 30 -1.80 -1.19 6.80
CA TYR A 30 -0.37 -1.01 6.80
C TYR A 30 0.19 -0.82 5.37
N SER A 31 -0.36 -1.54 4.37
CA SER A 31 -0.03 -1.35 2.96
C SER A 31 -0.48 0.03 2.46
N SER A 32 -1.65 0.51 2.88
CA SER A 32 -2.09 1.87 2.53
C SER A 32 -1.17 2.92 3.15
N PHE A 33 -0.73 2.71 4.40
CA PHE A 33 0.26 3.58 5.04
C PHE A 33 1.64 3.52 4.36
N PHE A 34 2.07 2.33 3.92
CA PHE A 34 3.33 2.13 3.19
C PHE A 34 3.30 2.60 1.72
N GLN A 35 2.12 2.68 1.10
CA GLN A 35 1.97 3.20 -0.26
C GLN A 35 1.94 4.73 -0.31
N VAL A 36 1.56 5.40 0.78
CA VAL A 36 1.64 6.88 0.90
C VAL A 36 3.08 7.35 1.19
N THR A 37 4.01 6.44 1.50
CA THR A 37 5.45 6.74 1.60
C THR A 37 6.26 6.26 0.42
N LYS A 38 5.67 6.13 -0.78
CA LYS A 38 6.46 6.53 -1.94
C LYS A 38 6.69 8.02 -1.77
N LYS A 39 7.75 8.38 -1.03
CA LYS A 39 8.38 9.70 -1.10
C LYS A 39 8.36 10.02 -2.59
N GLU A 40 7.48 10.92 -3.01
CA GLU A 40 7.47 11.38 -4.40
C GLU A 40 8.90 11.87 -4.59
N SER A 41 9.68 11.07 -5.31
CA SER A 41 11.07 11.41 -5.57
C SER A 41 11.00 12.80 -6.23
N PRO A 42 11.94 13.70 -5.97
CA PRO A 42 11.98 14.97 -6.68
C PRO A 42 11.82 14.81 -8.21
N LEU A 43 12.27 13.65 -8.74
CA LEU A 43 12.05 13.22 -10.12
C LEU A 43 10.57 12.99 -10.50
N ASP A 44 9.76 12.42 -9.60
CA ASP A 44 8.32 12.18 -9.82
C ASP A 44 7.55 13.51 -9.87
N ILE A 45 7.90 14.46 -9.00
CA ILE A 45 7.36 15.83 -9.00
C ILE A 45 7.73 16.54 -10.32
N LEU A 46 8.98 16.42 -10.76
CA LEU A 46 9.45 16.97 -12.04
C LEU A 46 8.71 16.37 -13.24
N LYS A 47 8.54 15.04 -13.25
CA LYS A 47 7.82 14.34 -14.32
C LYS A 47 6.36 14.78 -14.39
N ARG A 48 5.73 15.02 -13.25
CA ARG A 48 4.35 15.48 -13.15
C ARG A 48 4.18 16.92 -13.66
N ARG A 49 5.14 17.81 -13.37
CA ARG A 49 5.15 19.20 -13.90
C ARG A 49 5.43 19.23 -15.41
N PHE A 50 6.34 18.38 -15.89
CA PHE A 50 6.59 18.23 -17.33
C PHE A 50 5.35 17.71 -18.08
N ALA A 51 4.65 16.70 -17.53
CA ALA A 51 3.42 16.17 -18.11
C ALA A 51 2.26 17.19 -18.12
N LYS A 52 2.26 18.14 -17.18
CA LYS A 52 1.32 19.27 -17.16
C LYS A 52 1.70 20.40 -18.13
N GLY A 53 2.89 20.37 -18.73
CA GLY A 53 3.41 21.43 -19.58
C GLY A 53 3.84 22.69 -18.81
N GLU A 54 4.04 22.60 -17.49
CA GLU A 54 4.48 23.72 -16.65
C GLU A 54 5.98 24.00 -16.79
N ILE A 55 6.75 23.06 -17.33
CA ILE A 55 8.20 23.17 -17.57
C ILE A 55 8.55 22.68 -18.97
N THR A 56 9.57 23.29 -19.57
CA THR A 56 10.08 22.88 -20.88
C THR A 56 10.94 21.62 -20.79
N LYS A 57 11.23 21.00 -21.93
CA LYS A 57 12.10 19.82 -22.01
C LYS A 57 13.52 20.11 -21.52
N GLU A 58 14.00 21.34 -21.76
CA GLU A 58 15.34 21.78 -21.35
C GLU A 58 15.45 21.87 -19.82
N GLU A 59 14.49 22.54 -19.17
CA GLU A 59 14.43 22.65 -17.71
C GLU A 59 14.29 21.28 -17.02
N TYR A 60 13.52 20.36 -17.63
CA TYR A 60 13.38 19.00 -17.14
C TYR A 60 14.72 18.22 -17.17
N GLU A 61 15.48 18.32 -18.26
CA GLU A 61 16.77 17.63 -18.40
C GLU A 61 17.85 18.21 -17.48
N GLU A 62 17.88 19.53 -17.26
CA GLU A 62 18.79 20.15 -16.29
C GLU A 62 18.48 19.71 -14.85
N ALA A 63 17.22 19.80 -14.43
CA ALA A 63 16.83 19.43 -13.09
C ALA A 63 17.01 17.92 -12.81
N LYS A 64 16.83 17.07 -13.83
CA LYS A 64 17.12 15.64 -13.75
C LYS A 64 18.61 15.35 -13.56
N LYS A 65 19.50 16.13 -14.18
CA LYS A 65 20.96 16.02 -13.98
C LYS A 65 21.37 16.45 -12.57
N VAL A 66 20.80 17.54 -12.07
CA VAL A 66 21.08 18.06 -10.72
C VAL A 66 20.63 17.09 -9.62
N LEU A 67 19.47 16.44 -9.80
CA LEU A 67 18.91 15.50 -8.81
C LEU A 67 19.57 14.11 -8.80
N ASN A 68 20.34 13.77 -9.83
CA ASN A 68 21.09 12.51 -9.92
C ASN A 68 22.58 12.68 -9.54
N SER A 69 22.96 13.85 -9.03
CA SER A 69 24.30 14.20 -8.57
C SER A 69 24.34 14.34 -7.06
#